data_AF-A0A4Q6E484-F1
#
_entry.id   AF-A0A4Q6E484-F1
#
_cell.length_a   1.000
_cell.length_b   1.000
_cell.length_c   1.000
_cell.angle_alpha   90.00
_cell.angle_beta   90.00
_cell.angle_gamma   90.00
#
_symmetry.space_group_name_H-M   'P 1'
#
loop_
_entity.id
_entity.type
_entity.pdbx_description
1 polymer ?
#
loop_
_entity_poly.entity_id
_entity_poly.type
_entity_poly.pdbx_seq_one_letter_code
_entity_poly.pdbx_strand_id
1 'polypeptide(L)'
;MREFVISDNGIDVVPVYLGPDGVLTGSAREAQQIEETTGAALRDHALSRKDREISRKRKVLESKISNLQAEFESAEEELNKIYLEEELKNQIAAKTKEDITRKRSGIEDDKQSGKE
;
A
#
# COMPACT_ATOMS: atom_id res chain seq x y z
N MET A 1 -16.90 55.90 11.31
CA MET A 1 -18.33 56.06 11.70
C MET A 1 -18.64 55.01 12.76
N ARG A 2 -19.40 55.36 13.80
CA ARG A 2 -19.92 54.43 14.83
C ARG A 2 -21.43 54.43 14.72
N GLU A 3 -22.06 53.26 14.80
CA GLU A 3 -23.51 53.11 14.74
C GLU A 3 -24.07 52.93 16.16
N PHE A 4 -25.29 53.41 16.37
CA PHE A 4 -26.00 53.41 17.64
C PHE A 4 -27.31 52.65 17.46
N VAL A 5 -27.53 51.60 18.25
CA VAL A 5 -28.82 50.89 18.26
C VAL A 5 -29.62 51.38 19.46
N ILE A 6 -30.79 51.97 19.18
CA ILE A 6 -31.72 52.42 20.22
C ILE A 6 -32.71 51.28 20.48
N SER A 7 -32.67 50.73 21.69
CA SER A 7 -33.67 49.79 22.20
C SER A 7 -34.41 50.41 23.38
N ASP A 8 -35.50 49.78 23.83
CA ASP A 8 -36.30 50.24 24.98
C ASP A 8 -35.47 50.34 26.29
N ASN A 9 -34.26 49.76 26.32
CA ASN A 9 -33.32 49.79 27.45
C ASN A 9 -32.13 50.76 27.28
N GLY A 10 -32.05 51.52 26.18
CA GLY A 10 -30.99 52.53 25.97
C GLY A 10 -30.30 52.45 24.60
N ILE A 11 -29.25 53.28 24.44
CA ILE A 11 -28.42 53.37 23.23
C ILE A 11 -27.14 52.55 23.40
N ASP A 12 -27.01 51.46 22.65
CA ASP A 12 -25.81 50.62 22.63
C ASP A 12 -24.92 50.94 21.41
N VAL A 13 -23.62 51.14 21.67
CA VAL A 13 -22.60 51.39 20.64
C VAL A 13 -22.05 50.04 20.17
N VAL A 14 -22.44 49.60 18.98
CA VAL A 14 -22.02 48.30 18.45
C VAL A 14 -20.82 48.47 17.51
N PRO A 15 -19.74 47.66 17.65
CA PRO A 15 -18.58 47.73 16.75
C PRO A 15 -18.94 47.22 15.34
N VAL A 16 -18.58 48.00 14.32
CA VAL A 16 -18.88 47.72 12.91
C VAL A 16 -17.74 46.96 12.23
N TYR A 17 -18.07 45.89 11.50
CA TYR A 17 -17.15 45.08 10.72
C TYR A 17 -17.05 45.61 9.27
N LEU A 18 -15.83 45.87 8.79
CA LEU A 18 -15.56 46.25 7.40
C LEU A 18 -15.30 45.01 6.54
N GLY A 19 -16.05 44.85 5.45
CA GLY A 19 -15.81 43.88 4.38
C GLY A 19 -15.42 44.56 3.06
N PRO A 20 -15.13 43.78 2.00
CA PRO A 20 -14.67 44.30 0.70
C PRO A 20 -15.65 45.26 0.01
N ASP A 21 -16.96 45.08 0.23
CA ASP A 21 -18.03 45.89 -0.36
C ASP A 21 -18.59 46.97 0.60
N GLY A 22 -17.98 47.16 1.78
CA GLY A 22 -18.36 48.20 2.74
C GLY A 22 -18.68 47.70 4.15
N VAL A 23 -19.55 48.44 4.86
CA VAL A 23 -19.93 48.15 6.24
C VAL A 23 -21.02 47.08 6.25
N LEU A 24 -20.70 45.90 6.80
CA LEU A 24 -21.65 44.78 6.90
C LEU A 24 -22.48 44.93 8.18
N THR A 25 -23.76 45.26 8.04
CA THR A 25 -24.71 45.35 9.17
C THR A 25 -25.77 44.25 9.08
N GLY A 26 -26.22 43.76 10.23
CA GLY A 26 -27.32 42.78 10.34
C GLY A 26 -27.14 41.51 9.49
N SER A 27 -28.06 41.29 8.55
CA SER A 27 -28.12 40.11 7.66
C SER A 27 -26.91 39.95 6.74
N ALA A 28 -26.20 41.03 6.43
CA ALA A 28 -24.98 40.95 5.62
C ALA A 28 -23.81 40.31 6.39
N ARG A 29 -23.74 40.52 7.71
CA ARG A 29 -22.78 39.83 8.60
C ARG A 29 -23.07 38.33 8.67
N GLU A 30 -24.35 37.98 8.78
CA GLU A 30 -24.80 36.60 8.88
C GLU A 30 -24.54 35.84 7.58
N ALA A 31 -24.83 36.45 6.43
CA ALA A 31 -24.52 35.89 5.11
C ALA A 31 -23.02 35.60 4.93
N GLN A 32 -22.15 36.55 5.30
CA GLN A 32 -20.71 36.37 5.17
C GLN A 32 -20.16 35.30 6.13
N GLN A 33 -20.69 35.21 7.35
CA GLN A 33 -20.34 34.14 8.31
C GLN A 33 -20.77 32.76 7.80
N ILE A 34 -21.96 32.66 7.18
CA ILE A 34 -22.47 31.43 6.58
C ILE A 34 -21.59 31.03 5.39
N GLU A 35 -21.17 31.96 4.54
CA GLU A 35 -20.32 31.69 3.38
C GLU A 35 -18.90 31.23 3.79
N GLU A 36 -18.32 31.84 4.82
CA GLU A 36 -17.01 31.41 5.36
C GLU A 36 -17.07 30.00 5.96
N THR A 37 -18.12 29.70 6.73
CA THR A 37 -18.30 28.40 7.39
C THR A 37 -18.62 27.30 6.39
N THR A 38 -19.46 27.57 5.37
CA THR A 38 -19.69 26.63 4.27
C THR A 38 -18.44 26.42 3.42
N GLY A 39 -17.66 27.47 3.16
CA GLY A 39 -16.38 27.36 2.47
C GLY A 39 -15.36 26.50 3.21
N ALA A 40 -15.27 26.64 4.54
CA ALA A 40 -14.43 25.79 5.38
C ALA A 40 -14.90 24.32 5.38
N ALA A 41 -16.21 24.08 5.59
CA ALA A 41 -16.78 22.74 5.58
C ALA A 41 -16.60 22.02 4.24
N LEU A 42 -16.79 22.73 3.12
CA LEU A 42 -16.59 22.18 1.77
C LEU A 42 -15.12 21.81 1.52
N ARG A 43 -14.17 22.61 2.00
CA ARG A 43 -12.73 22.30 1.93
C ARG A 43 -12.40 21.04 2.73
N ASP A 44 -12.87 20.93 3.96
CA ASP A 44 -12.64 19.76 4.82
C ASP A 44 -13.24 18.48 4.22
N HIS A 45 -14.47 18.57 3.68
CA HIS A 45 -15.09 17.46 2.97
C HIS A 45 -14.32 17.05 1.71
N ALA A 46 -13.81 18.01 0.94
CA ALA A 46 -13.03 17.73 -0.26
C ALA A 46 -11.68 17.06 0.06
N LEU A 47 -11.00 17.50 1.11
CA LEU A 47 -9.76 16.88 1.62
C LEU A 47 -10.02 15.46 2.10
N SER A 48 -11.04 15.25 2.94
CA SER A 48 -11.41 13.92 3.43
C SER A 48 -11.74 12.94 2.30
N ARG A 49 -12.40 13.40 1.23
CA ARG A 49 -12.70 12.57 0.06
C ARG A 49 -11.44 12.16 -0.69
N LYS A 50 -10.49 13.08 -0.87
CA LYS A 50 -9.19 12.79 -1.51
C LYS A 50 -8.37 11.80 -0.68
N ASP A 51 -8.34 11.95 0.64
CA ASP A 51 -7.61 11.03 1.54
C ASP A 51 -8.15 9.61 1.45
N ARG A 52 -9.49 9.45 1.42
CA ARG A 52 -10.13 8.15 1.22
C ARG A 52 -9.83 7.55 -0.15
N GLU A 53 -9.74 8.37 -1.20
CA GLU A 53 -9.36 7.91 -2.53
C GLU A 53 -7.91 7.42 -2.57
N ILE A 54 -6.98 8.17 -1.99
CA ILE A 54 -5.57 7.78 -1.88
C ILE A 54 -5.42 6.49 -1.08
N SER A 55 -6.12 6.37 0.06
CA SER A 55 -6.10 5.16 0.88
C SER A 55 -6.60 3.92 0.11
N ARG A 56 -7.67 4.07 -0.68
CA ARG A 56 -8.16 2.99 -1.56
C ARG A 56 -7.14 2.62 -2.64
N LYS A 57 -6.54 3.61 -3.31
CA LYS A 57 -5.50 3.39 -4.32
C LYS A 57 -4.29 2.69 -3.74
N ARG A 58 -3.86 3.07 -2.53
CA ARG A 58 -2.76 2.42 -1.81
C ARG A 58 -3.04 0.94 -1.59
N LYS A 59 -4.20 0.58 -1.04
CA LYS A 59 -4.58 -0.82 -0.82
C LYS A 59 -4.57 -1.65 -2.10
N VAL A 60 -5.11 -1.11 -3.19
CA VAL A 60 -5.10 -1.80 -4.50
C VAL A 60 -3.68 -2.03 -5.00
N LEU A 61 -2.79 -1.04 -4.84
CA LEU A 61 -1.39 -1.18 -5.23
C LEU A 61 -0.64 -2.20 -4.35
N GLU A 62 -0.86 -2.18 -3.04
CA GLU A 62 -0.28 -3.16 -2.11
C GLU A 62 -0.70 -4.59 -2.47
N SER A 63 -1.99 -4.82 -2.78
CA SER A 63 -2.43 -6.14 -3.24
C SER A 63 -1.78 -6.56 -4.56
N LYS A 64 -1.59 -5.63 -5.50
CA LYS A 64 -0.87 -5.93 -6.76
C LYS A 64 0.60 -6.27 -6.52
N ILE A 65 1.27 -5.53 -5.65
CA ILE A 65 2.67 -5.79 -5.28
C ILE A 65 2.78 -7.17 -4.65
N SER A 66 1.90 -7.50 -3.69
CA SER A 66 1.88 -8.80 -3.05
C SER A 66 1.66 -9.93 -4.05
N ASN A 67 0.77 -9.75 -5.03
CA ASN A 67 0.56 -10.73 -6.09
C ASN A 67 1.82 -10.92 -6.97
N LEU A 68 2.44 -9.81 -7.39
CA LEU A 68 3.67 -9.86 -8.19
C LEU A 68 4.84 -10.49 -7.42
N GLN A 69 4.93 -10.27 -6.11
CA GLN A 69 5.93 -10.91 -5.26
C GLN A 69 5.72 -12.42 -5.18
N ALA A 70 4.47 -12.87 -5.01
CA ALA A 70 4.16 -14.30 -5.00
C ALA A 70 4.44 -14.98 -6.35
N GLU A 71 4.12 -14.32 -7.47
CA GLU A 71 4.47 -14.80 -8.80
C GLU A 71 5.98 -14.93 -8.98
N PHE A 72 6.74 -13.95 -8.48
CA PHE A 72 8.21 -13.98 -8.55
C PHE A 72 8.81 -15.09 -7.69
N GLU A 73 8.35 -15.25 -6.45
CA GLU A 73 8.79 -16.33 -5.55
C GLU A 73 8.51 -17.70 -6.16
N SER A 74 7.33 -17.89 -6.75
CA SER A 74 7.01 -19.13 -7.47
C SER A 74 7.98 -19.41 -8.63
N ALA A 75 8.37 -18.38 -9.38
CA ALA A 75 9.32 -18.53 -10.48
C ALA A 75 10.73 -18.87 -9.98
N GLU A 76 11.17 -18.27 -8.86
CA GLU A 76 12.44 -18.61 -8.22
C GLU A 76 12.46 -20.07 -7.71
N GLU A 77 11.36 -20.52 -7.09
CA GLU A 77 11.24 -21.91 -6.65
C GLU A 77 11.30 -22.89 -7.83
N GLU A 78 10.64 -22.59 -8.93
CA GLU A 78 10.67 -23.42 -10.14
C GLU A 78 12.09 -23.51 -10.71
N LEU A 79 12.79 -22.37 -10.80
CA LEU A 79 14.18 -22.35 -11.26
C LEU A 79 15.09 -23.17 -10.35
N ASN A 80 14.94 -23.04 -9.02
CA ASN A 80 15.72 -23.81 -8.06
C ASN A 80 15.44 -25.32 -8.17
N LYS A 81 14.19 -25.73 -8.42
CA LYS A 81 13.85 -27.14 -8.66
C LYS A 81 14.56 -27.67 -9.90
N ILE A 82 14.57 -26.92 -11.00
CA ILE A 82 15.28 -27.31 -12.23
C ILE A 82 16.77 -27.53 -11.96
N TYR A 83 17.43 -26.61 -11.23
CA TYR A 83 18.84 -26.79 -10.87
C TYR A 83 19.09 -28.03 -10.02
N LEU A 84 18.24 -28.29 -9.03
CA LEU A 84 18.35 -29.49 -8.17
C LEU A 84 18.15 -30.78 -8.97
N GLU A 85 17.19 -30.80 -9.90
CA GLU A 85 16.95 -31.94 -10.79
C GLU A 85 18.15 -32.19 -11.71
N GLU A 86 18.74 -31.14 -12.28
CA GLU A 86 19.91 -31.25 -13.14
C GLU A 86 21.12 -31.78 -12.37
N GLU A 87 21.38 -31.26 -11.17
CA GLU A 87 22.45 -31.73 -10.31
C GLU A 87 22.26 -33.21 -9.92
N LEU A 88 21.05 -33.60 -9.52
CA LEU A 88 20.73 -34.99 -9.20
C LEU A 88 20.94 -35.91 -10.41
N LYS A 89 20.50 -35.47 -11.61
CA LYS A 89 20.69 -36.22 -12.85
C LYS A 89 22.17 -36.41 -13.17
N ASN A 90 22.98 -35.38 -13.00
CA ASN A 90 24.43 -35.44 -13.21
C ASN A 90 25.09 -36.41 -12.22
N GLN A 91 24.70 -36.38 -10.94
CA GLN A 91 25.21 -37.32 -9.93
C GLN A 91 24.83 -38.77 -10.23
N ILE A 92 23.57 -39.02 -10.63
CA ILE A 92 23.12 -40.35 -11.02
C ILE A 92 23.89 -40.83 -12.25
N ALA A 93 24.08 -39.99 -13.26
CA ALA A 93 24.84 -40.33 -14.46
C ALA A 93 26.31 -40.66 -14.13
N ALA A 94 26.94 -39.90 -13.23
CA ALA A 94 28.31 -40.16 -12.77
C ALA A 94 28.41 -41.51 -12.05
N LYS A 95 27.54 -41.77 -11.06
CA LYS A 95 27.50 -43.07 -10.34
C LYS A 95 27.24 -44.24 -11.28
N THR A 96 26.29 -44.09 -12.20
CA THR A 96 25.96 -45.13 -13.18
C THR A 96 27.17 -45.45 -14.06
N LYS A 97 27.91 -44.42 -14.49
CA LYS A 97 29.15 -44.60 -15.26
C LYS A 97 30.20 -45.35 -14.44
N GLU A 98 30.43 -44.97 -13.18
CA GLU A 98 31.36 -45.68 -12.29
C GLU A 98 30.98 -47.15 -12.10
N ASP A 99 29.71 -47.43 -11.84
CA ASP A 99 29.19 -48.80 -11.68
C ASP A 99 29.39 -49.64 -12.94
N ILE A 100 29.11 -49.08 -14.13
CA ILE A 100 29.36 -49.74 -15.41
C ILE A 100 30.86 -50.03 -15.59
N THR A 101 31.72 -49.08 -15.22
CA THR A 101 33.17 -49.23 -15.36
C THR A 101 33.68 -50.32 -14.42
N ARG A 102 33.19 -50.37 -13.18
CA ARG A 102 33.53 -51.39 -12.17
C ARG A 102 33.10 -52.80 -12.59
N LYS A 103 31.88 -52.93 -13.12
CA LYS A 103 31.36 -54.20 -13.68
C LYS A 103 32.16 -54.66 -14.89
N ARG A 104 32.65 -53.73 -15.72
CA ARG A 104 33.51 -54.04 -16.88
C ARG A 104 34.93 -54.43 -16.48
N SER A 105 35.46 -53.90 -15.37
CA SER A 105 36.80 -54.25 -14.88
C SER A 105 36.86 -55.55 -14.07
N GLY A 106 35.75 -56.28 -13.92
CA GLY A 106 35.70 -57.58 -13.26
C GLY A 106 35.99 -57.56 -11.76
N ILE A 107 35.85 -56.40 -11.11
CA ILE A 107 35.95 -56.29 -9.65
C ILE A 107 34.54 -56.53 -9.10
N GLU A 108 34.14 -57.79 -9.00
CA GLU A 108 32.99 -58.19 -8.18
C GLU A 108 33.47 -58.26 -6.72
N ASP A 109 32.83 -57.49 -5.84
CA ASP A 109 33.01 -57.60 -4.39
C ASP A 109 32.50 -58.98 -3.95
N ASP A 110 33.41 -59.96 -3.94
CA ASP A 110 33.21 -61.31 -3.42
C ASP A 110 33.15 -61.29 -1.88
N LYS A 111 32.14 -60.60 -1.34
CA LYS A 111 31.85 -60.53 0.10
C LYS A 111 30.44 -61.01 0.39
N GLN A 112 30.11 -62.22 -0.06
CA GLN A 112 29.02 -63.00 0.52
C GLN A 112 29.16 -64.51 0.24
N SER A 113 30.32 -65.07 0.57
CA SER A 113 30.45 -66.49 0.84
C SER A 113 31.40 -66.67 2.02
N GLY A 114 30.86 -66.88 3.20
CA GLY A 114 31.66 -67.04 4.41
C GLY A 114 30.92 -66.66 5.68
N LYS A 115 29.94 -67.49 6.06
CA LYS A 115 29.74 -67.97 7.42
C LYS A 115 28.62 -69.01 7.43
N GLU A 116 29.06 -70.27 7.41
CA GLU A 116 28.39 -71.37 8.11
C GLU A 116 28.12 -71.01 9.58
#